data_AF-A0A699T111-F1
#
_entry.id   AF-A0A699T111-F1
#
_cell.length_a   1.000
_cell.length_b   1.000
_cell.length_c   1.000
_cell.angle_alpha   90.00
_cell.angle_beta   90.00
_cell.angle_gamma   90.00
#
_symmetry.space_group_name_H-M   'P 1'
#
loop_
_entity.id
_entity.type
_entity.pdbx_description
1 polymer ?
#
loop_
_entity_poly.entity_id
_entity_poly.type
_entity_poly.pdbx_seq_one_letter_code
_entity_poly.pdbx_strand_id
1 'polypeptide(L)'
;MLMQIDELHKFSDRTLIDVCTALDDRLKGIQMKYLPQLIWRKSDKDRAAVMIQAIDKRLKTRRIMRSLERFVGGRLYEGDFRVLQRTI
;
A
#
# COMPACT_ATOMS: atom_id res chain seq x y z
N MET A 1 -48.91 -17.17 -35.29
CA MET A 1 -48.61 -16.37 -34.09
C MET A 1 -47.24 -16.68 -33.46
N LEU A 2 -46.69 -17.89 -33.62
CA LEU A 2 -45.33 -18.23 -33.10
C LEU A 2 -44.17 -17.57 -33.88
N MET A 3 -44.30 -17.36 -35.19
CA MET A 3 -43.25 -16.72 -36.01
C MET A 3 -42.90 -15.29 -35.57
N GLN A 4 -43.88 -14.51 -35.09
CA GLN A 4 -43.63 -13.13 -34.65
C GLN A 4 -42.85 -13.08 -33.33
N ILE A 5 -42.99 -14.10 -32.49
CA ILE A 5 -42.27 -14.19 -31.20
C ILE A 5 -40.81 -14.61 -31.45
N ASP A 6 -40.57 -15.56 -32.36
CA ASP A 6 -39.21 -16.02 -32.71
C ASP A 6 -38.36 -14.91 -33.35
N GLU A 7 -38.95 -14.12 -34.25
CA GLU A 7 -38.27 -12.97 -34.87
C GLU A 7 -38.01 -11.83 -33.87
N LEU A 8 -38.94 -11.57 -32.95
CA LEU A 8 -38.74 -10.57 -31.90
C LEU A 8 -37.64 -11.01 -30.92
N HIS A 9 -37.56 -12.32 -30.62
CA HIS A 9 -36.53 -12.89 -29.77
C HIS A 9 -35.14 -12.80 -30.43
N LYS A 10 -35.02 -13.18 -31.71
CA LYS A 10 -33.76 -13.01 -32.47
C LYS A 10 -33.32 -11.56 -32.59
N PHE A 11 -34.27 -10.63 -32.78
CA PHE A 11 -33.99 -9.21 -32.83
C PHE A 11 -33.47 -8.69 -31.47
N SER A 12 -34.08 -9.14 -30.38
CA SER A 12 -33.66 -8.83 -29.02
C SER A 12 -32.25 -9.36 -28.72
N ASP A 13 -31.97 -10.62 -29.06
CA ASP A 13 -30.68 -11.26 -28.79
C ASP A 13 -29.54 -10.59 -29.56
N ARG A 14 -29.77 -10.29 -30.85
CA ARG A 14 -28.77 -9.59 -31.67
C ARG A 14 -28.47 -8.20 -31.10
N THR A 15 -29.52 -7.46 -30.72
CA THR A 15 -29.37 -6.14 -30.12
C THR A 15 -28.66 -6.22 -28.76
N LEU A 16 -28.98 -7.22 -27.94
CA LEU A 16 -28.33 -7.45 -26.65
C LEU A 16 -26.85 -7.78 -26.82
N ILE A 17 -26.48 -8.59 -27.82
CA ILE A 17 -25.08 -8.92 -28.12
C ILE A 17 -24.30 -7.67 -28.54
N ASP A 18 -24.88 -6.82 -29.39
CA ASP A 18 -24.24 -5.58 -29.83
C ASP A 18 -24.04 -4.60 -28.67
N VAL A 19 -25.03 -4.49 -27.77
CA VAL A 19 -24.92 -3.68 -26.55
C VAL A 19 -23.84 -4.24 -25.61
N CYS A 20 -23.81 -5.56 -25.38
CA CYS A 20 -22.79 -6.21 -24.55
C CYS A 20 -21.39 -5.99 -25.11
N THR A 21 -21.22 -6.09 -26.44
CA THR A 21 -19.94 -5.86 -27.12
C THR A 21 -19.48 -4.41 -26.95
N ALA A 22 -20.38 -3.45 -27.18
CA ALA A 22 -20.07 -2.02 -27.02
C ALA A 22 -19.71 -1.65 -25.55
N LEU A 23 -20.33 -2.32 -24.58
CA LEU A 23 -20.05 -2.14 -23.16
C LEU A 23 -18.67 -2.71 -22.78
N ASP A 24 -18.34 -3.91 -23.28
CA ASP A 24 -17.03 -4.55 -23.07
C ASP A 24 -15.89 -3.73 -23.67
N ASP A 25 -16.05 -3.22 -24.89
CA ASP A 25 -15.07 -2.36 -25.55
C ASP A 25 -14.83 -1.06 -24.76
N ARG A 26 -15.91 -0.46 -24.23
CA ARG A 26 -15.82 0.73 -23.39
C ARG A 26 -15.15 0.44 -22.04
N LEU A 27 -15.42 -0.73 -21.45
CA LEU A 27 -14.80 -1.18 -20.21
C LEU A 27 -13.30 -1.45 -20.40
N LYS A 28 -12.91 -2.09 -21.52
CA LYS A 28 -11.51 -2.28 -21.93
C LYS A 28 -10.78 -0.96 -22.11
N GLY A 29 -11.44 0.04 -22.70
CA GLY A 29 -10.88 1.40 -22.80
C GLY A 29 -10.61 2.06 -21.44
N ILE A 30 -11.52 1.88 -20.48
CA ILE A 30 -11.33 2.35 -19.09
C ILE A 30 -10.18 1.59 -18.42
N GLN A 31 -10.15 0.26 -18.53
CA GLN A 31 -9.05 -0.55 -17.98
C GLN A 31 -7.71 -0.14 -18.59
N MET A 32 -7.58 -0.02 -19.91
CA MET A 32 -6.32 0.39 -20.53
C MET A 32 -5.85 1.78 -20.09
N LYS A 33 -6.76 2.70 -19.76
CA LYS A 33 -6.38 4.07 -19.35
C LYS A 33 -5.90 4.15 -17.89
N TYR A 34 -6.48 3.36 -16.99
CA TYR A 34 -6.23 3.46 -15.55
C TYR A 34 -5.41 2.29 -14.98
N LEU A 35 -5.52 1.08 -15.53
CA LEU A 35 -4.82 -0.11 -15.03
C LEU A 35 -3.28 -0.01 -15.19
N PRO A 36 -2.71 0.52 -16.29
CA PRO A 36 -1.26 0.72 -16.39
C PRO A 36 -0.70 1.75 -15.42
N GLN A 37 -1.54 2.66 -14.89
CA GLN A 37 -1.15 3.59 -13.83
C GLN A 37 -1.14 2.91 -12.45
N LEU A 38 -1.95 1.86 -12.27
CA LEU A 38 -1.98 1.04 -11.07
C LEU A 38 -0.86 -0.02 -11.05
N ILE A 39 -0.44 -0.52 -12.22
CA ILE A 39 0.55 -1.59 -12.41
C ILE A 39 2.00 -1.07 -12.38
N TRP A 40 2.33 -0.10 -11.53
CA TRP A 40 3.73 0.05 -11.09
C TRP A 40 4.68 0.63 -12.16
N ARG A 41 4.68 1.96 -12.34
CA ARG A 41 5.72 2.58 -13.17
C ARG A 41 7.08 2.36 -12.50
N LYS A 42 8.15 2.22 -13.30
CA LYS A 42 9.54 2.06 -12.82
C LYS A 42 9.93 3.16 -11.81
N SER A 43 9.42 4.38 -12.01
CA SER A 43 9.56 5.51 -11.08
C SER A 43 8.98 5.25 -9.69
N ASP A 44 7.93 4.44 -9.57
CA ASP A 44 7.33 4.10 -8.28
C ASP A 44 8.20 3.10 -7.50
N LYS A 45 8.97 2.23 -8.18
CA LYS A 45 10.00 1.39 -7.55
C LYS A 45 11.09 2.25 -6.93
N ASP A 46 11.60 3.22 -7.69
CA ASP A 46 12.68 4.08 -7.23
C ASP A 46 12.21 4.96 -6.06
N ARG A 47 10.98 5.49 -6.13
CA ARG A 47 10.38 6.25 -5.03
C ARG A 47 10.17 5.41 -3.77
N ALA A 48 9.68 4.17 -3.92
CA ALA A 48 9.53 3.24 -2.81
C ALA A 48 10.87 2.89 -2.17
N ALA A 49 11.92 2.67 -2.97
CA ALA A 49 13.27 2.40 -2.48
C ALA A 49 13.81 3.58 -1.66
N VAL A 50 13.61 4.82 -2.12
CA VAL A 50 14.00 6.04 -1.37
C VAL A 50 13.25 6.14 -0.04
N MET A 51 11.95 5.85 -0.02
CA MET A 51 11.15 5.86 1.23
C MET A 51 11.63 4.79 2.22
N ILE A 52 11.90 3.57 1.75
CA ILE A 52 12.44 2.47 2.57
C ILE A 52 13.79 2.87 3.16
N GLN A 53 14.67 3.47 2.35
CA GLN A 53 15.99 3.93 2.80
C GLN A 53 15.87 5.04 3.86
N ALA A 54 14.93 5.98 3.69
CA ALA A 54 14.68 7.03 4.66
C ALA A 54 14.16 6.47 6.00
N ILE A 55 13.32 5.44 5.96
CA ILE A 55 12.82 4.74 7.16
C ILE A 55 13.96 4.02 7.87
N ASP A 56 14.78 3.24 7.15
CA ASP A 56 15.95 2.55 7.72
C ASP A 56 16.91 3.54 8.40
N LYS A 57 17.18 4.68 7.75
CA LYS A 57 18.02 5.74 8.32
C LYS A 57 17.46 6.27 9.65
N ARG A 58 16.16 6.56 9.72
CA ARG A 58 15.52 7.01 10.98
C ARG A 58 15.54 5.93 12.06
N LEU A 59 15.35 4.66 11.68
CA LEU A 59 15.39 3.54 12.63
C LEU A 59 16.79 3.32 13.20
N LYS A 60 17.85 3.42 12.39
CA LYS A 60 19.24 3.36 12.88
C LYS A 60 19.55 4.44 13.91
N THR A 61 19.14 5.68 13.66
CA THR A 61 19.30 6.79 14.62
C THR A 61 18.58 6.50 15.93
N ARG A 62 17.32 6.01 15.87
CA ARG A 62 16.55 5.66 17.08
C ARG A 62 17.17 4.49 17.85
N ARG A 63 17.74 3.51 17.16
CA ARG A 63 18.44 2.37 17.79
C ARG A 63 19.67 2.85 18.56
N ILE A 64 20.44 3.78 17.99
CA ILE A 64 21.61 4.39 18.63
C ILE A 64 21.20 5.22 19.86
N MET A 65 20.16 6.05 19.75
CA MET A 65 19.61 6.78 20.91
C MET A 65 19.21 5.85 22.04
N ARG A 66 18.44 4.79 21.76
CA ARG A 66 18.03 3.81 22.79
C ARG A 66 19.22 3.11 23.44
N SER A 67 20.29 2.80 22.69
CA SER A 67 21.50 2.22 23.28
C SER A 67 22.26 3.24 24.15
N LEU A 68 22.30 4.51 23.75
CA LEU A 68 22.91 5.59 24.54
C LEU A 68 22.12 5.85 25.83
N GLU A 69 20.80 5.89 25.77
CA GLU A 69 19.93 6.00 26.93
C GLU A 69 20.14 4.83 27.91
N ARG A 70 20.26 3.59 27.41
CA ARG A 70 20.59 2.43 28.26
C ARG A 70 21.99 2.53 28.86
N PHE A 71 22.96 3.06 28.12
CA PHE A 71 24.32 3.25 28.60
C PHE A 71 24.42 4.32 29.70
N VAL A 72 23.74 5.45 29.52
CA VAL A 72 23.68 6.55 30.50
C VAL A 72 22.82 6.15 31.71
N GLY A 73 21.66 5.54 31.49
CA GLY A 73 20.76 5.08 32.55
C GLY A 73 21.33 3.94 33.41
N GLY A 74 22.21 3.09 32.85
CA GLY A 74 22.95 2.09 33.63
C GLY A 74 24.07 2.67 34.50
N ARG A 75 24.54 3.89 34.23
CA ARG A 75 25.63 4.56 35.00
C ARG A 75 25.11 5.34 36.22
N LEU A 76 23.80 5.59 36.32
CA LEU A 76 23.20 6.49 37.31
C LEU A 76 22.47 5.76 38.46
N TYR A 77 22.53 4.42 38.53
CA TYR A 77 21.83 3.63 39.55
C TYR A 77 22.69 2.58 40.28
N GLU A 78 24.00 2.53 40.05
CA GLU A 78 24.89 1.62 40.78
C GLU A 78 25.78 2.34 41.83
N GLY A 79 25.92 3.66 41.73
CA GLY A 79 26.75 4.47 42.64
C GLY A 79 26.03 5.10 43.84
N ASP A 80 24.76 5.50 43.70
CA ASP A 80 24.19 6.52 44.60
C ASP A 80 23.29 5.99 45.73
N PHE A 81 22.80 4.76 45.66
CA PHE A 81 21.96 4.21 46.74
C PHE A 81 22.74 3.70 47.95
N ARG A 82 24.06 3.53 47.85
CA ARG A 82 24.91 3.02 48.93
C ARG A 82 25.59 4.10 49.77
N VAL A 83 25.59 5.34 49.30
CA VAL A 83 26.27 6.47 49.98
C VAL A 83 25.32 7.25 50.90
N LEU A 84 24.01 7.21 50.63
CA LEU A 84 23.01 7.93 51.43
C LEU A 84 22.53 7.18 52.69
N GLN A 85 22.96 5.94 52.93
CA GLN A 85 22.56 5.14 54.10
C GLN A 85 23.55 5.18 55.28
N ARG A 86 24.55 6.08 55.26
CA ARG A 86 25.50 6.25 56.38
C ARG A 86 25.63 7.70 56.81
N THR A 87 24.50 8.37 57.00
CA THR A 87 24.44 9.55 57.88
C THR A 87 23.06 9.60 58.53
N ILE A 88 22.90 8.79 59.57
CA ILE A 88 22.33 9.06 60.91
C ILE A 88 22.48 7.76 61.70
#